data_AF-A0A1H3VUP3-F1
#
_entry.id   AF-A0A1H3VUP3-F1
#
_cell.length_a   1.000
_cell.length_b   1.000
_cell.length_c   1.000
_cell.angle_alpha   90.00
_cell.angle_beta   90.00
_cell.angle_gamma   90.00
#
_symmetry.space_group_name_H-M   'P 1'
#
loop_
_entity.id
_entity.type
_entity.pdbx_description
1 polymer ?
#
loop_
_entity_poly.entity_id
_entity_poly.type
_entity_poly.pdbx_seq_one_letter_code
_entity_poly.pdbx_strand_id
1 'polypeptide(L)'
;MVPSNTLRDRISVWRGLVTVGFLLAVVALTVAFDGRIRPSLALLCGLTFVFLLGSAVDAVRTHPLYTPLSAIYTTLLFGVAYVVTGSDAGVLLALTGLSALGALVEIYNYTHGTSYLRLDFDGGS
;
A
#
# COMPACT_ATOMS: atom_id res chain seq x y z
N MET A 1 -2.31 -28.72 -25.53
CA MET A 1 -2.24 -27.31 -25.13
C MET A 1 -3.38 -27.04 -24.17
N VAL A 2 -3.09 -26.95 -22.87
CA VAL A 2 -4.08 -26.52 -21.88
C VAL A 2 -4.22 -25.01 -22.03
N PRO A 3 -5.44 -24.44 -22.15
CA PRO A 3 -5.59 -23.00 -22.15
C PRO A 3 -5.04 -22.48 -20.82
N SER A 4 -3.91 -21.77 -20.87
CA SER A 4 -3.44 -21.02 -19.71
C SER A 4 -4.51 -19.98 -19.41
N ASN A 5 -5.08 -20.03 -18.21
CA ASN A 5 -6.00 -19.00 -17.73
C ASN A 5 -5.19 -17.72 -17.55
N THR A 6 -5.05 -16.94 -18.62
CA THR A 6 -4.26 -15.72 -18.72
C THR A 6 -4.63 -14.66 -17.68
N LEU A 7 -5.81 -14.76 -17.07
CA LEU A 7 -6.23 -13.92 -15.94
C LEU A 7 -5.68 -14.40 -14.59
N ARG A 8 -5.62 -15.71 -14.35
CA ARG A 8 -5.09 -16.29 -13.10
C ARG A 8 -3.58 -16.13 -13.01
N ASP A 9 -2.92 -16.12 -14.17
CA ASP A 9 -1.48 -15.89 -14.32
C ASP A 9 -1.09 -14.42 -14.08
N ARG A 10 -2.05 -13.50 -14.20
CA ARG A 10 -1.87 -12.05 -13.95
C ARG A 10 -2.27 -11.62 -12.54
N ILE A 11 -2.76 -12.53 -11.71
CA ILE A 11 -3.22 -12.21 -10.36
C ILE A 11 -2.42 -13.07 -9.38
N SER A 12 -1.68 -12.41 -8.48
CA SER A 12 -1.00 -13.09 -7.40
C SER A 12 -2.02 -13.68 -6.43
N VAL A 13 -2.15 -15.01 -6.44
CA VAL A 13 -3.08 -15.75 -5.57
C VAL A 13 -2.85 -15.40 -4.10
N TRP A 14 -1.59 -15.34 -3.66
CA TRP A 14 -1.25 -14.99 -2.28
C TRP A 14 -1.73 -13.58 -1.90
N ARG A 15 -1.46 -12.58 -2.74
CA ARG A 15 -1.91 -11.21 -2.48
C ARG A 15 -3.43 -11.09 -2.54
N GLY A 16 -4.08 -11.82 -3.46
CA GLY A 16 -5.53 -11.94 -3.50
C GLY A 16 -6.12 -12.47 -2.19
N LEU A 17 -5.52 -13.53 -1.63
CA LEU A 17 -5.91 -14.06 -0.32
C LEU A 17 -5.72 -13.05 0.81
N VAL A 18 -4.61 -12.30 0.82
CA VAL A 18 -4.37 -11.22 1.80
C VAL A 18 -5.44 -10.12 1.67
N THR A 19 -5.78 -9.70 0.45
CA THR A 19 -6.85 -8.71 0.20
C THR A 19 -8.20 -9.19 0.70
N VAL A 20 -8.55 -10.47 0.44
CA VAL A 20 -9.79 -11.07 0.93
C VAL A 20 -9.79 -11.15 2.46
N GLY A 21 -8.70 -11.62 3.07
CA GLY A 21 -8.56 -11.69 4.53
C GLY A 21 -8.69 -10.31 5.19
N PHE A 22 -8.09 -9.28 4.58
CA PHE A 22 -8.25 -7.91 5.02
C PHE A 22 -9.71 -7.44 4.96
N LEU A 23 -10.41 -7.70 3.85
CA LEU A 23 -11.82 -7.34 3.71
C LEU A 23 -12.70 -8.03 4.77
N LEU A 24 -12.45 -9.31 5.03
CA LEU A 24 -13.14 -10.05 6.08
C LEU A 24 -12.90 -9.45 7.46
N ALA A 25 -11.67 -9.03 7.76
CA ALA A 25 -11.34 -8.34 9.02
C ALA A 25 -12.09 -7.01 9.15
N VAL A 26 -12.20 -6.22 8.09
CA VAL A 26 -12.96 -4.96 8.08
C VAL A 26 -14.45 -5.21 8.31
N VAL A 27 -15.03 -6.23 7.66
CA VAL A 27 -16.44 -6.61 7.88
C VAL A 27 -16.65 -7.04 9.32
N ALA A 28 -15.77 -7.89 9.87
CA ALA A 28 -15.84 -8.33 11.27
C ALA A 28 -15.77 -7.16 12.26
N LEU A 29 -14.87 -6.20 12.03
CA LEU A 29 -14.80 -4.96 12.82
C LEU A 29 -16.10 -4.16 12.71
N THR A 30 -16.65 -4.01 11.51
CA THR A 30 -17.90 -3.28 11.30
C THR A 30 -19.05 -3.90 12.08
N VAL A 31 -19.15 -5.23 12.07
CA VAL A 31 -20.15 -5.98 12.85
C VAL A 31 -19.90 -5.83 14.35
N ALA A 32 -18.65 -5.97 14.80
CA ALA A 32 -18.29 -5.88 16.23
C ALA A 32 -18.55 -4.49 16.84
N PHE A 33 -18.53 -3.44 16.02
CA PHE A 33 -18.78 -2.05 16.44
C PHE A 33 -20.16 -1.53 16.03
N ASP A 34 -21.12 -2.39 15.66
CA ASP A 34 -22.48 -2.01 15.24
C ASP A 34 -22.50 -0.92 14.15
N GLY A 35 -21.55 -0.98 13.20
CA GLY A 35 -21.39 0.00 12.13
C GLY A 35 -20.84 1.36 12.56
N ARG A 36 -20.49 1.56 13.84
CA ARG A 36 -19.92 2.81 14.37
C ARG A 36 -18.43 2.92 14.06
N ILE A 37 -18.09 3.03 12.79
CA ILE A 37 -16.73 3.24 12.32
C ILE A 37 -16.48 4.75 12.18
N ARG A 38 -15.39 5.23 12.80
CA ARG A 38 -14.95 6.63 12.61
C ARG A 38 -14.58 6.84 11.13
N PRO A 39 -14.95 7.97 10.50
CA PRO A 39 -14.63 8.24 9.10
C PRO A 39 -13.14 8.13 8.76
N SER A 40 -12.26 8.52 9.70
CA SER A 40 -10.81 8.40 9.55
C SER A 40 -10.33 6.94 9.51
N LEU A 41 -10.95 6.05 10.28
CA LEU A 41 -10.68 4.62 10.24
C LEU A 41 -11.19 4.01 8.94
N ALA A 42 -12.38 4.41 8.48
CA ALA A 42 -12.91 4.00 7.17
C ALA A 42 -11.98 4.42 6.01
N LEU A 43 -11.42 5.64 6.06
CA LEU A 43 -10.43 6.13 5.12
C LEU A 43 -9.16 5.26 5.12
N LEU A 44 -8.62 4.95 6.30
CA LEU A 44 -7.44 4.10 6.46
C LEU A 44 -7.67 2.70 5.88
N CYS A 45 -8.84 2.11 6.18
CA CYS A 45 -9.24 0.82 5.65
C CYS A 45 -9.40 0.85 4.13
N GLY A 46 -10.06 1.88 3.59
CA GLY A 46 -10.24 2.06 2.15
C GLY A 46 -8.92 2.23 1.41
N LEU A 47 -8.03 3.08 1.93
CA LEU A 47 -6.69 3.29 1.36
C LEU A 47 -5.90 1.98 1.30
N THR A 48 -5.91 1.22 2.39
CA THR A 48 -5.23 -0.08 2.47
C THR A 48 -5.86 -1.10 1.52
N PHE A 49 -7.18 -1.15 1.44
CA PHE A 49 -7.89 -2.03 0.53
C PHE A 49 -7.54 -1.76 -0.93
N VAL A 50 -7.58 -0.49 -1.36
CA VAL A 50 -7.24 -0.10 -2.75
C VAL A 50 -5.80 -0.48 -3.08
N PHE A 51 -4.87 -0.24 -2.16
CA PHE A 51 -3.48 -0.62 -2.36
C PHE A 51 -3.28 -2.13 -2.46
N LEU A 52 -3.90 -2.91 -1.57
CA LEU A 52 -3.83 -4.38 -1.60
C LEU A 52 -4.47 -4.96 -2.85
N LEU A 53 -5.64 -4.42 -3.25
CA LEU A 53 -6.36 -4.84 -4.44
C LEU A 53 -5.56 -4.56 -5.71
N GLY A 54 -5.03 -3.34 -5.86
CA GLY A 54 -4.18 -2.99 -6.99
C GLY A 54 -2.90 -3.85 -7.01
N SER A 55 -2.29 -4.04 -5.84
CA SER A 55 -1.12 -4.89 -5.65
C SER A 55 -1.34 -6.37 -5.94
N ALA A 56 -2.58 -6.85 -5.99
CA ALA A 56 -2.88 -8.23 -6.37
C ALA A 56 -2.74 -8.48 -7.88
N VAL A 57 -2.77 -7.42 -8.70
CA VAL A 57 -2.72 -7.48 -10.16
C VAL A 57 -1.30 -7.25 -10.64
N ASP A 58 -0.75 -8.22 -11.38
CA ASP A 58 0.64 -8.21 -11.85
C ASP A 58 0.93 -7.03 -12.77
N ALA A 59 -0.01 -6.69 -13.64
CA ALA A 59 0.12 -5.53 -14.53
C ALA A 59 0.31 -4.22 -13.77
N VAL A 60 -0.30 -4.08 -12.58
CA VAL A 60 -0.12 -2.91 -11.71
C VAL A 60 1.25 -2.94 -11.07
N ARG A 61 1.71 -4.12 -10.61
CA ARG A 61 3.01 -4.31 -9.96
C ARG A 61 4.19 -4.07 -10.89
N THR A 62 4.06 -4.48 -12.14
CA THR A 62 5.10 -4.29 -13.17
C THR A 62 5.07 -2.88 -13.77
N HIS A 63 4.07 -2.07 -13.43
CA HIS A 63 3.97 -0.72 -13.95
C HIS A 63 5.08 0.17 -13.38
N PRO A 64 5.76 1.00 -14.19
CA PRO A 64 6.84 1.86 -13.71
C PRO A 64 6.41 2.88 -12.64
N LEU A 65 5.12 3.22 -12.59
CA LEU A 65 4.53 4.05 -11.54
C LEU A 65 4.28 3.32 -10.21
N TYR A 66 4.42 1.99 -10.16
CA TYR A 66 4.12 1.23 -8.94
C TYR A 66 5.00 1.67 -7.77
N THR A 67 6.31 1.86 -7.99
CA THR A 67 7.24 2.30 -6.96
C THR A 67 6.88 3.68 -6.37
N PRO A 68 6.74 4.75 -7.17
CA PRO A 68 6.34 6.05 -6.62
C PRO A 68 4.94 6.02 -5.98
N LEU A 69 3.98 5.30 -6.56
CA LEU A 69 2.64 5.15 -5.96
C LEU A 69 2.68 4.41 -4.63
N SER A 70 3.55 3.41 -4.47
CA SER A 70 3.71 2.69 -3.21
C SER A 70 4.33 3.57 -2.11
N ALA A 71 5.25 4.46 -2.48
CA ALA A 71 5.84 5.43 -1.54
C ALA A 71 4.82 6.51 -1.14
N ILE A 72 4.02 7.00 -2.09
CA ILE A 72 2.91 7.92 -1.81
C ILE A 72 1.87 7.24 -0.91
N TYR A 73 1.47 6.01 -1.22
CA TYR A 73 0.57 5.22 -0.38
C TYR A 73 1.09 5.10 1.04
N THR A 74 2.36 4.76 1.22
CA THR A 74 2.97 4.61 2.55
C THR A 74 2.94 5.94 3.33
N THR A 75 3.18 7.06 2.63
CA THR A 75 3.07 8.40 3.21
C THR A 75 1.65 8.70 3.67
N LEU A 76 0.66 8.43 2.82
CA LEU A 76 -0.75 8.61 3.18
C LEU A 76 -1.16 7.69 4.32
N LEU A 77 -0.66 6.45 4.34
CA LEU A 77 -0.97 5.47 5.38
C LEU A 77 -0.52 5.98 6.75
N PHE A 78 0.74 6.43 6.88
CA PHE A 78 1.23 6.98 8.15
C PHE A 78 0.54 8.28 8.54
N GLY A 79 0.28 9.16 7.57
CA GLY A 79 -0.41 10.43 7.83
C GLY A 79 -1.84 10.22 8.33
N VAL A 80 -2.60 9.33 7.69
CA VAL A 80 -3.95 8.96 8.13
C VAL A 80 -3.90 8.22 9.46
N ALA A 81 -2.94 7.32 9.66
CA ALA A 81 -2.75 6.64 10.94
C ALA A 81 -2.49 7.65 12.07
N TYR A 82 -1.64 8.66 11.86
CA TYR A 82 -1.41 9.72 12.85
C TYR A 82 -2.72 10.44 13.22
N VAL A 83 -3.54 10.80 12.23
CA VAL A 83 -4.85 11.43 12.45
C VAL A 83 -5.82 10.51 13.21
N VAL A 84 -5.79 9.20 12.95
CA VAL A 84 -6.63 8.20 13.63
C VAL A 84 -6.20 8.00 15.10
N THR A 85 -4.89 7.92 15.34
CA THR A 85 -4.32 7.57 16.66
C THR A 85 -4.21 8.77 17.60
N GLY A 86 -4.18 9.99 17.05
CA GLY A 86 -4.05 11.23 17.82
C GLY A 86 -2.61 11.74 17.89
N SER A 87 -2.46 13.00 18.34
CA SER A 87 -1.21 13.78 18.30
C SER A 87 -0.07 13.24 19.14
N ASP A 88 -0.33 12.32 20.07
CA ASP A 88 0.69 11.71 20.92
C ASP A 88 1.56 10.70 20.16
N ALA A 89 1.16 10.34 18.93
CA ALA A 89 1.91 9.44 18.06
C ALA A 89 3.00 10.16 17.26
N GLY A 90 3.92 10.86 17.93
CA GLY A 90 5.03 11.58 17.28
C GLY A 90 5.89 10.70 16.36
N VAL A 91 5.96 9.39 16.63
CA VAL A 91 6.60 8.40 15.75
C VAL A 91 5.89 8.30 14.39
N LEU A 92 4.56 8.29 14.34
CA LEU A 92 3.82 8.24 13.07
C LEU A 92 4.02 9.52 12.26
N LEU A 93 4.12 10.67 12.92
CA LEU A 93 4.45 11.93 12.26
C LEU A 93 5.87 11.89 11.66
N ALA A 94 6.86 11.39 12.42
CA ALA A 94 8.22 11.22 11.92
C ALA A 94 8.27 10.24 10.73
N LEU A 95 7.58 9.10 10.83
CA LEU A 95 7.47 8.12 9.74
C LEU A 95 6.78 8.72 8.51
N THR A 96 5.73 9.52 8.70
CA THR A 96 5.05 10.25 7.61
C THR A 96 6.03 11.19 6.91
N GLY A 97 6.82 11.95 7.67
CA GLY A 97 7.83 12.85 7.11
C GLY A 97 8.92 12.10 6.32
N LEU A 98 9.46 11.02 6.90
CA LEU A 98 10.47 10.19 6.23
C LEU A 98 9.89 9.52 4.97
N SER A 99 8.68 8.99 5.02
CA SER A 99 8.02 8.41 3.84
C SER A 99 7.72 9.46 2.78
N ALA A 100 7.37 10.69 3.17
CA ALA A 100 7.14 11.78 2.24
C ALA A 100 8.41 12.14 1.46
N LEU A 101 9.56 12.18 2.14
CA LEU A 101 10.85 12.35 1.50
C LEU A 101 11.14 11.19 0.52
N GLY A 102 10.89 9.94 0.93
CA GLY A 102 11.03 8.79 0.05
C GLY A 102 10.12 8.87 -1.18
N ALA A 103 8.88 9.32 -1.02
CA ALA A 103 7.93 9.51 -2.12
C ALA A 103 8.40 10.58 -3.10
N LEU A 104 8.91 11.71 -2.60
CA LEU A 104 9.50 12.76 -3.44
C LEU A 104 10.69 12.25 -4.25
N VAL A 105 11.57 11.47 -3.62
CA VAL A 105 12.72 10.85 -4.30
C VAL A 105 12.26 9.88 -5.39
N GLU A 106 11.26 9.03 -5.13
CA GLU A 106 10.73 8.10 -6.13
C GLU A 106 10.01 8.80 -7.28
N ILE A 107 9.29 9.90 -7.02
CA ILE A 107 8.70 10.75 -8.07
C ILE A 107 9.81 11.40 -8.91
N TYR A 108 10.87 11.90 -8.26
CA TYR A 108 12.03 12.47 -8.95
C TYR A 108 12.71 11.42 -9.84
N ASN A 109 12.95 10.23 -9.30
CA ASN A 109 13.50 9.09 -10.03
C ASN A 109 12.64 8.72 -11.24
N TYR A 110 11.32 8.67 -11.09
CA TYR A 110 10.40 8.40 -12.19
C TYR A 110 10.45 9.47 -13.28
N THR A 111 10.52 10.75 -12.90
CA THR A 111 10.52 11.87 -13.84
C THR A 111 11.85 12.04 -14.58
N HIS A 112 12.96 11.70 -13.95
CA HIS A 112 14.31 11.90 -14.50
C HIS A 112 15.00 10.60 -14.95
N GLY A 113 14.34 9.45 -14.81
CA GLY A 113 14.93 8.14 -15.15
C GLY A 113 16.11 7.75 -14.26
N THR A 114 16.19 8.28 -13.03
CA THR A 114 17.27 8.01 -12.07
C THR A 114 16.88 6.91 -11.07
N SER A 115 17.83 6.49 -10.22
CA SER A 115 17.65 5.40 -9.25
C SER A 115 18.17 5.79 -7.86
N TYR A 116 18.13 7.07 -7.51
CA TYR A 116 18.73 7.57 -6.27
C TYR A 116 18.11 6.91 -5.04
N LEU A 117 18.97 6.57 -4.07
CA LEU A 117 18.60 5.99 -2.77
C LEU A 117 17.81 4.66 -2.85
N ARG A 118 17.75 4.03 -4.03
CA ARG A 118 17.31 2.63 -4.14
C ARG A 118 18.40 1.74 -3.57
N LEU A 119 17.99 0.88 -2.65
CA LEU A 119 18.84 -0.16 -2.10
C LEU A 119 18.55 -1.44 -2.87
N ASP A 120 19.29 -1.67 -3.94
CA ASP A 120 19.27 -2.93 -4.67
C ASP A 120 20.20 -3.89 -3.93
N PHE A 121 19.63 -4.81 -3.15
CA PHE A 121 20.39 -5.84 -2.44
C PHE A 121 20.75 -6.99 -3.39
N ASP A 122 21.42 -6.68 -4.50
CA ASP A 122 22.11 -7.67 -5.33
C ASP A 122 23.54 -7.81 -4.81
N GLY A 123 23.72 -8.58 -3.73
CA GLY A 123 25.05 -8.79 -3.15
C GLY A 123 25.04 -9.30 -1.72
N GLY A 124 24.72 -10.59 -1.55
CA GLY A 124 25.02 -11.37 -0.36
C GLY A 124 25.42 -12.76 -0.81
N SER A 125 26.73 -12.97 -0.94
CA SER A 125 27.44 -14.21 -1.30
C SER A 125 26.91 -15.47 -0.66
#